data_AF-A0A1H0G6A5-F1
#
_entry.id   AF-A0A1H0G6A5-F1
#
_cell.length_a   1.000
_cell.length_b   1.000
_cell.length_c   1.000
_cell.angle_alpha   90.00
_cell.angle_beta   90.00
_cell.angle_gamma   90.00
#
_symmetry.space_group_name_H-M   'P 1'
#
loop_
_entity.id
_entity.type
_entity.pdbx_description
1 polymer ?
#
loop_
_entity_poly.entity_id
_entity_poly.type
_entity_poly.pdbx_seq_one_letter_code
_entity_poly.pdbx_strand_id
1 'polypeptide(L)'
;MFWFGDRRREHSDEAVVIHPDDLAGSHATDLQRLLRRLASEDAYTDRVLITATDEEWMAEDGAPVEPVSFSLEGNQLVVDITYQSDLYEDEGAPAAHVALVEPVLARSGFVVAAWAVDPYSATKPWIWRLALRCPTRGRSLRDLFDLGSEVLMLLEAASAGSLTRESVAGLVRGGQLRALVGQPEGHWLDVKSQHYDLTGTAGRIALAQSVARFANAEDGGVVVVGMTTKAVPGGEIIRKVTAVPLQAGMDRRYQQVCDERIFPPVFGLAVEQVPIEGGMVMLIEVPPQPEELKPFLVHGAIVDGRAEGTFISIVRRRGEASIPITAPMIHAQLAAGRALLRGESPPSRP
;
A
#
# COMPACT_ATOMS: atom_id res chain seq x y z
N MET A 1 -19.87 -30.24 -15.49
CA MET A 1 -20.53 -30.01 -14.18
C MET A 1 -19.64 -30.52 -13.06
N PHE A 2 -19.38 -29.67 -12.07
CA PHE A 2 -18.23 -29.77 -11.18
C PHE A 2 -18.60 -29.49 -9.73
N TRP A 3 -17.78 -29.96 -8.81
CA TRP A 3 -17.94 -29.69 -7.38
C TRP A 3 -16.80 -28.81 -6.90
N PHE A 4 -17.17 -27.71 -6.25
CA PHE A 4 -16.26 -26.84 -5.52
C PHE A 4 -16.69 -26.89 -4.05
N GLY A 5 -15.95 -27.64 -3.23
CA GLY A 5 -16.43 -28.06 -1.92
C GLY A 5 -17.71 -28.89 -2.03
N ASP A 6 -18.79 -28.40 -1.43
CA ASP A 6 -20.13 -28.99 -1.42
C ASP A 6 -21.10 -28.34 -2.42
N ARG A 7 -20.63 -27.41 -3.27
CA ARG A 7 -21.45 -26.73 -4.26
C ARG A 7 -21.19 -27.26 -5.66
N ARG A 8 -22.27 -27.45 -6.42
CA ARG A 8 -22.25 -27.96 -7.79
C ARG A 8 -22.33 -26.80 -8.78
N ARG A 9 -21.38 -26.72 -9.72
CA ARG A 9 -21.30 -25.68 -10.76
C ARG A 9 -21.40 -26.29 -12.15
N GLU A 10 -22.16 -25.65 -13.02
CA GLU A 10 -22.21 -26.01 -14.43
C GLU A 10 -21.09 -25.32 -15.20
N HIS A 11 -20.74 -25.90 -16.34
CA HIS A 11 -19.85 -25.26 -17.31
C HIS A 11 -20.67 -24.86 -18.51
N SER A 12 -20.38 -23.69 -19.06
CA SER A 12 -20.78 -23.34 -20.41
C SER A 12 -19.71 -23.80 -21.40
N ASP A 13 -19.98 -23.60 -22.69
CA ASP A 13 -19.01 -23.83 -23.75
C ASP A 13 -17.85 -22.82 -23.72
N GLU A 14 -17.89 -21.80 -22.86
CA GLU A 14 -16.94 -20.68 -22.84
C GLU A 14 -16.13 -20.55 -21.55
N ALA A 15 -16.65 -20.95 -20.39
CA ALA A 15 -15.92 -20.91 -19.12
C ALA A 15 -16.60 -21.76 -18.03
N VAL A 16 -15.85 -22.03 -16.97
CA VAL A 16 -16.43 -22.40 -15.67
C VAL A 16 -16.55 -21.15 -14.83
N VAL A 17 -17.75 -20.83 -14.36
CA VAL A 17 -17.99 -19.67 -13.48
C VAL A 17 -18.25 -20.16 -12.05
N ILE A 18 -17.53 -19.57 -11.08
CA ILE A 18 -17.63 -19.91 -9.66
C ILE A 18 -17.84 -18.66 -8.79
N HIS A 19 -18.36 -18.86 -7.59
CA HIS A 19 -18.59 -17.78 -6.63
C HIS A 19 -17.40 -17.67 -5.65
N PRO A 20 -17.05 -16.48 -5.12
CA PRO A 20 -16.03 -16.34 -4.10
C PRO A 20 -16.20 -17.27 -2.89
N ASP A 21 -17.42 -17.67 -2.54
CA ASP A 21 -17.69 -18.63 -1.46
C ASP A 21 -17.16 -20.04 -1.75
N ASP A 22 -17.08 -20.42 -3.02
CA ASP A 22 -16.62 -21.74 -3.47
C ASP A 22 -15.11 -21.96 -3.18
N LEU A 23 -14.39 -20.85 -2.99
CA LEU A 23 -12.93 -20.82 -2.90
C LEU A 23 -12.39 -21.39 -1.58
N ALA A 24 -13.11 -21.19 -0.47
CA ALA A 24 -12.65 -21.59 0.85
C ALA A 24 -12.68 -23.12 1.05
N GLY A 25 -13.62 -23.81 0.42
CA GLY A 25 -13.77 -25.27 0.48
C GLY A 25 -12.95 -26.05 -0.55
N SER A 26 -12.19 -25.36 -1.41
CA SER A 26 -11.55 -25.94 -2.59
C SER A 26 -10.03 -25.81 -2.56
N HIS A 27 -9.31 -26.86 -2.94
CA HIS A 27 -7.85 -26.86 -2.98
C HIS A 27 -7.29 -26.67 -4.38
N ALA A 28 -6.15 -25.98 -4.47
CA ALA A 28 -5.46 -25.71 -5.73
C ALA A 28 -5.03 -26.99 -6.48
N THR A 29 -4.64 -28.04 -5.76
CA THR A 29 -4.29 -29.33 -6.38
C THR A 29 -5.48 -30.01 -7.05
N ASP A 30 -6.68 -29.84 -6.49
CA ASP A 30 -7.89 -30.48 -7.01
C ASP A 30 -8.38 -29.74 -8.24
N LEU A 31 -8.37 -28.41 -8.21
CA LEU A 31 -8.64 -27.60 -9.39
C LEU A 31 -7.66 -27.93 -10.52
N GLN A 32 -6.35 -27.97 -10.23
CA GLN A 32 -5.35 -28.30 -11.25
C GLN A 32 -5.58 -29.68 -11.89
N ARG A 33 -5.94 -30.70 -11.10
CA ARG A 33 -6.27 -32.04 -11.61
C ARG A 33 -7.52 -32.00 -12.48
N LEU A 34 -8.54 -31.26 -12.04
CA LEU A 34 -9.78 -31.07 -12.79
C LEU A 34 -9.48 -30.44 -14.15
N LEU A 35 -8.76 -29.32 -14.19
CA LEU A 35 -8.46 -28.62 -15.43
C LEU A 35 -7.64 -29.48 -16.39
N ARG A 36 -6.65 -30.24 -15.89
CA ARG A 36 -5.89 -31.19 -16.70
C ARG A 36 -6.76 -32.26 -17.34
N ARG A 37 -7.73 -32.79 -16.58
CA ARG A 37 -8.66 -33.79 -17.09
C ARG A 37 -9.53 -33.18 -18.20
N LEU A 38 -10.09 -31.99 -17.98
CA LEU A 38 -10.96 -31.35 -18.96
C LEU A 38 -10.20 -30.98 -20.24
N ALA A 39 -8.96 -30.49 -20.11
CA ALA A 39 -8.09 -30.24 -21.26
C ALA A 39 -7.79 -31.53 -22.07
N SER A 40 -7.72 -32.69 -21.42
CA SER A 40 -7.54 -33.97 -22.12
C SER A 40 -8.80 -34.49 -22.83
N GLU A 41 -9.97 -34.01 -22.43
CA GLU A 41 -11.27 -34.40 -22.97
C GLU A 41 -11.74 -33.44 -24.09
N ASP A 42 -10.93 -32.45 -24.48
CA ASP A 42 -11.27 -31.36 -25.43
C ASP A 42 -12.56 -30.61 -25.06
N ALA A 43 -12.90 -30.63 -23.77
CA ALA A 43 -14.15 -30.14 -23.20
C ALA A 43 -13.95 -28.89 -22.33
N TYR A 44 -12.79 -28.23 -22.46
CA TYR A 44 -12.39 -27.13 -21.59
C TYR A 44 -12.02 -25.89 -22.38
N THR A 45 -12.62 -24.79 -21.98
CA THR A 45 -12.11 -23.45 -22.27
C THR A 45 -11.18 -23.02 -21.16
N ASP A 46 -10.09 -22.35 -21.54
CA ASP A 46 -8.86 -22.21 -20.76
C ASP A 46 -9.00 -21.59 -19.35
N ARG A 47 -10.19 -21.16 -18.88
CA ARG A 47 -10.35 -20.34 -17.67
C ARG A 47 -11.53 -20.74 -16.77
N VAL A 48 -11.28 -20.62 -15.47
CA VAL A 48 -12.28 -20.60 -14.39
C VAL A 48 -12.42 -19.15 -13.94
N LEU A 49 -13.57 -18.56 -14.23
CA LEU A 49 -13.93 -17.19 -13.90
C LEU A 49 -14.60 -17.16 -12.53
N ILE A 50 -14.44 -16.05 -11.82
CA ILE A 50 -15.01 -15.83 -10.50
C ILE A 50 -15.99 -14.66 -10.61
N THR A 51 -17.14 -14.73 -9.98
CA THR A 51 -18.10 -13.60 -9.95
C THR A 51 -18.77 -13.50 -8.59
N ALA A 52 -18.84 -12.29 -8.04
CA ALA A 52 -19.62 -11.98 -6.84
C ALA A 52 -21.11 -11.73 -7.14
N THR A 53 -21.55 -11.94 -8.38
CA THR A 53 -22.97 -11.88 -8.76
C THR A 53 -23.76 -12.95 -8.00
N ASP A 54 -24.98 -12.62 -7.59
CA ASP A 54 -25.90 -13.57 -6.95
C ASP A 54 -26.05 -14.86 -7.77
N GLU A 55 -26.12 -16.01 -7.08
CA GLU A 55 -26.05 -17.35 -7.72
C GLU A 55 -27.07 -17.57 -8.84
N GLU A 56 -28.24 -16.92 -8.75
CA GLU A 56 -29.29 -17.01 -9.77
C GLU A 56 -28.89 -16.39 -11.11
N TRP A 57 -27.96 -15.43 -11.10
CA TRP A 57 -27.60 -14.60 -12.25
C TRP A 57 -26.15 -14.83 -12.74
N MET A 58 -25.37 -15.65 -12.03
CA MET A 58 -23.95 -15.89 -12.34
C MET A 58 -23.70 -16.50 -13.73
N ALA A 59 -24.66 -17.27 -14.24
CA ALA A 59 -24.56 -17.94 -15.54
C ALA A 59 -25.16 -17.11 -16.70
N GLU A 60 -25.63 -15.90 -16.42
CA GLU A 60 -26.12 -15.01 -17.48
C GLU A 60 -24.97 -14.47 -18.32
N ASP A 61 -25.23 -14.35 -19.61
CA ASP A 61 -24.29 -13.72 -20.53
C ASP A 61 -24.04 -12.26 -20.14
N GLY A 62 -22.77 -11.87 -20.08
CA GLY A 62 -22.34 -10.56 -19.61
C GLY A 62 -22.34 -10.36 -18.09
N ALA A 63 -22.55 -11.41 -17.28
CA ALA A 63 -22.38 -11.32 -15.84
C ALA A 63 -20.97 -10.80 -15.49
N PRO A 64 -20.84 -9.79 -14.60
CA PRO A 64 -19.55 -9.20 -14.28
C PRO A 64 -18.66 -10.24 -13.60
N VAL A 65 -17.42 -10.39 -14.06
CA VAL A 65 -16.44 -11.30 -13.46
C VAL A 65 -15.34 -10.52 -12.76
N GLU A 66 -14.79 -11.14 -11.72
CA GLU A 66 -13.64 -10.64 -11.00
C GLU A 66 -12.42 -10.59 -11.93
N PRO A 67 -11.54 -9.59 -11.77
CA PRO A 67 -10.34 -9.50 -12.60
C PRO A 67 -9.31 -10.61 -12.31
N VAL A 68 -9.45 -11.31 -11.19
CA VAL A 68 -8.66 -12.49 -10.81
C VAL A 68 -9.42 -13.76 -11.19
N SER A 69 -8.74 -14.67 -11.88
CA SER A 69 -9.31 -15.94 -12.37
C SER A 69 -8.24 -17.04 -12.37
N PHE A 70 -8.63 -18.27 -12.67
CA PHE A 70 -7.70 -19.40 -12.76
C PHE A 70 -7.66 -20.00 -14.16
N SER A 71 -6.51 -20.48 -14.59
CA SER A 71 -6.35 -21.19 -15.87
C SER A 71 -5.34 -22.33 -15.76
N LEU A 72 -5.18 -23.06 -16.86
CA LEU A 72 -4.17 -24.11 -16.99
C LEU A 72 -3.20 -23.77 -18.13
N GLU A 73 -1.93 -23.60 -17.80
CA GLU A 73 -0.87 -23.36 -18.80
C GLU A 73 0.20 -24.46 -18.66
N GLY A 74 0.47 -25.21 -19.73
CA GLY A 74 1.50 -26.27 -19.69
C GLY A 74 1.29 -27.29 -18.57
N ASN A 75 0.03 -27.69 -18.31
CA ASN A 75 -0.39 -28.52 -17.18
C ASN A 75 -0.17 -27.90 -15.78
N GLN A 76 0.12 -26.62 -15.65
CA GLN A 76 0.27 -25.93 -14.37
C GLN A 76 -0.91 -25.01 -14.12
N LEU A 77 -1.39 -24.97 -12.87
CA LEU A 77 -2.41 -24.01 -12.47
C LEU A 77 -1.81 -22.61 -12.45
N VAL A 78 -2.50 -21.68 -13.10
CA VAL A 78 -2.12 -20.28 -13.21
C VAL A 78 -3.21 -19.42 -12.58
N VAL A 79 -2.80 -18.34 -11.92
CA VAL A 79 -3.68 -17.25 -11.50
C VAL A 79 -3.53 -16.15 -12.54
N ASP A 80 -4.62 -15.82 -13.23
CA ASP A 80 -4.67 -14.73 -14.21
C ASP A 80 -5.27 -13.49 -13.57
N ILE A 81 -4.59 -12.37 -13.73
CA ILE A 81 -4.99 -11.06 -13.25
C ILE A 81 -5.14 -10.14 -14.45
N THR A 82 -6.34 -9.57 -14.62
CA THR A 82 -6.61 -8.55 -15.62
C THR A 82 -6.65 -7.20 -14.93
N TYR A 83 -5.96 -6.20 -15.46
CA TYR A 83 -5.94 -4.87 -14.84
C TYR A 83 -5.66 -3.78 -15.88
N GLN A 84 -5.92 -2.53 -15.52
CA GLN A 84 -5.72 -1.38 -16.40
C GLN A 84 -4.49 -0.55 -15.98
N SER A 85 -3.76 -0.03 -16.96
CA SER A 85 -2.63 0.88 -16.71
C SER A 85 -2.46 1.92 -17.81
N ASP A 86 -1.99 3.11 -17.43
CA ASP A 86 -1.58 4.13 -18.39
C ASP A 86 -0.18 3.86 -18.98
N LEU A 87 0.56 2.91 -18.39
CA LEU A 87 1.88 2.50 -18.86
C LEU A 87 1.80 1.43 -19.95
N TYR A 88 2.69 1.59 -20.93
CA TYR A 88 2.88 0.65 -22.02
C TYR A 88 4.36 0.54 -22.38
N GLU A 89 4.82 -0.68 -22.59
CA GLU A 89 6.14 -0.99 -23.13
C GLU A 89 5.96 -1.96 -24.31
N ASP A 90 6.72 -1.74 -25.38
CA ASP A 90 6.64 -2.56 -26.61
C ASP A 90 7.07 -4.01 -26.35
N GLU A 91 7.97 -4.22 -25.38
CA GLU A 91 8.51 -5.53 -25.02
C GLU A 91 8.27 -5.83 -23.54
N GLY A 92 7.29 -6.70 -23.26
CA GLY A 92 7.05 -7.21 -21.92
C GLY A 92 6.33 -6.23 -20.99
N ALA A 93 6.46 -6.50 -19.69
CA ALA A 93 5.79 -5.74 -18.64
C ALA A 93 6.47 -4.41 -18.36
N PRO A 94 5.73 -3.33 -18.06
CA PRO A 94 6.34 -2.08 -17.60
C PRO A 94 7.23 -2.33 -16.38
N ALA A 95 8.48 -1.88 -16.43
CA ALA A 95 9.47 -2.18 -15.39
C ALA A 95 8.99 -1.75 -13.98
N ALA A 96 8.23 -0.66 -13.91
CA ALA A 96 7.57 -0.20 -12.70
C ALA A 96 6.62 -1.22 -12.10
N HIS A 97 5.78 -1.87 -12.92
CA HIS A 97 4.86 -2.89 -12.44
C HIS A 97 5.60 -4.14 -11.96
N VAL A 98 6.65 -4.55 -12.66
CA VAL A 98 7.49 -5.69 -12.25
C VAL A 98 8.08 -5.42 -10.87
N ALA A 99 8.67 -4.24 -10.67
CA ALA A 99 9.27 -3.84 -9.39
C ALA A 99 8.25 -3.81 -8.23
N LEU A 100 6.99 -3.47 -8.51
CA LEU A 100 5.92 -3.44 -7.52
C LEU A 100 5.47 -4.85 -7.10
N VAL A 101 5.36 -5.76 -8.07
CA VAL A 101 4.78 -7.09 -7.86
C VAL A 101 5.81 -8.10 -7.36
N GLU A 102 7.07 -7.97 -7.77
CA GLU A 102 8.14 -8.90 -7.41
C GLU A 102 8.24 -9.17 -5.89
N PRO A 103 8.19 -8.17 -4.99
CA PRO A 103 8.21 -8.41 -3.54
C PRO A 103 7.03 -9.26 -3.03
N VAL A 104 5.85 -9.17 -3.67
CA VAL A 104 4.68 -9.98 -3.34
C VAL A 104 4.84 -11.42 -3.79
N LEU A 105 5.40 -11.62 -4.98
CA LEU A 105 5.64 -12.96 -5.52
C LEU A 105 6.77 -13.68 -4.78
N ALA A 106 7.84 -12.96 -4.44
CA ALA A 106 9.00 -13.52 -3.74
C ALA A 106 8.64 -14.13 -2.37
N ARG A 107 7.72 -13.50 -1.62
CA ARG A 107 7.27 -14.02 -0.31
C ARG A 107 6.31 -15.21 -0.41
N SER A 108 5.65 -15.39 -1.55
CA SER A 108 4.56 -16.34 -1.71
C SER A 108 4.97 -17.59 -2.50
N GLY A 109 6.10 -17.51 -3.22
CA GLY A 109 6.61 -18.55 -4.09
C GLY A 109 5.94 -18.59 -5.46
N PHE A 110 5.16 -17.55 -5.80
CA PHE A 110 4.58 -17.41 -7.13
C PHE A 110 5.66 -16.92 -8.10
N VAL A 111 5.48 -17.24 -9.38
CA VAL A 111 6.39 -16.83 -10.45
C VAL A 111 5.59 -16.28 -11.61
N VAL A 112 6.04 -15.17 -12.18
CA VAL A 112 5.46 -14.62 -13.41
C VAL A 112 5.63 -15.63 -14.54
N ALA A 113 4.52 -16.04 -15.13
CA ALA A 113 4.50 -16.88 -16.32
C ALA A 113 4.54 -16.02 -17.59
N ALA A 114 3.68 -15.01 -17.64
CA ALA A 114 3.57 -14.10 -18.77
C ALA A 114 2.98 -12.76 -18.37
N TRP A 115 3.32 -11.76 -19.17
CA TRP A 115 2.65 -10.46 -19.23
C TRP A 115 2.23 -10.23 -20.68
N ALA A 116 1.00 -9.80 -20.88
CA ALA A 116 0.49 -9.48 -22.20
C ALA A 116 -0.48 -8.30 -22.14
N VAL A 117 -0.43 -7.44 -23.14
CA VAL A 117 -1.50 -6.47 -23.38
C VAL A 117 -2.62 -7.18 -24.12
N ASP A 118 -3.87 -6.87 -23.77
CA ASP A 118 -5.02 -7.35 -24.50
C ASP A 118 -4.93 -6.84 -25.96
N PRO A 119 -4.97 -7.74 -26.97
CA PRO A 119 -4.76 -7.37 -28.36
C PRO A 119 -5.84 -6.42 -28.90
N TYR A 120 -6.98 -6.32 -28.23
CA TYR A 120 -8.06 -5.39 -28.60
C TYR A 120 -7.92 -4.03 -27.92
N SER A 121 -6.97 -3.86 -27.00
CA SER A 121 -6.66 -2.59 -26.36
C SER A 121 -5.81 -1.72 -27.28
N ALA A 122 -6.42 -0.79 -28.01
CA ALA A 122 -5.73 0.06 -29.00
C ALA A 122 -5.22 1.41 -28.45
N THR A 123 -5.63 1.81 -27.24
CA THR A 123 -5.21 3.05 -26.61
C THR A 123 -5.26 2.93 -25.09
N LYS A 124 -4.69 3.91 -24.40
CA LYS A 124 -4.70 3.96 -22.93
C LYS A 124 -6.13 4.24 -22.39
N PRO A 125 -6.49 3.72 -21.21
CA PRO A 125 -5.69 2.81 -20.38
C PRO A 125 -5.58 1.42 -21.05
N TRP A 126 -4.37 0.86 -21.03
CA TRP A 126 -4.09 -0.45 -21.61
C TRP A 126 -4.60 -1.54 -20.68
N ILE A 127 -5.30 -2.52 -21.27
CA ILE A 127 -5.73 -3.71 -20.54
C ILE A 127 -4.56 -4.70 -20.53
N TRP A 128 -4.01 -4.96 -19.36
CA TRP A 128 -2.94 -5.92 -19.15
C TRP A 128 -3.48 -7.23 -18.57
N ARG A 129 -2.83 -8.33 -18.95
CA ARG A 129 -3.00 -9.65 -18.36
C ARG A 129 -1.68 -10.11 -17.76
N LEU A 130 -1.71 -10.42 -16.47
CA LEU A 130 -0.61 -10.99 -15.72
C LEU A 130 -0.96 -12.43 -15.35
N ALA A 131 -0.17 -13.38 -15.86
CA ALA A 131 -0.29 -14.79 -15.54
C ALA A 131 0.76 -15.19 -14.49
N LEU A 132 0.31 -15.77 -13.38
CA LEU A 132 1.19 -16.21 -12.28
C LEU A 132 1.10 -17.72 -12.09
N ARG A 133 2.24 -18.41 -12.25
CA ARG A 133 2.37 -19.82 -11.82
C ARG A 133 2.45 -19.88 -10.31
N CYS A 134 1.69 -20.79 -9.73
CA CYS A 134 1.53 -20.89 -8.28
C CYS A 134 1.93 -22.28 -7.74
N PRO A 135 2.49 -22.34 -6.52
CA PRO A 135 2.62 -23.61 -5.80
C PRO A 135 1.23 -24.08 -5.37
N THR A 136 0.81 -25.26 -5.83
CA THR A 136 -0.56 -25.76 -5.54
C THR A 136 -0.67 -26.58 -4.25
N ARG A 137 0.42 -27.22 -3.82
CA ARG A 137 0.40 -28.10 -2.64
C ARG A 137 0.13 -27.30 -1.37
N GLY A 138 -0.94 -27.67 -0.67
CA GLY A 138 -1.30 -27.09 0.64
C GLY A 138 -1.92 -25.70 0.55
N ARG A 139 -2.29 -25.23 -0.64
CA ARG A 139 -3.01 -23.96 -0.85
C ARG A 139 -4.50 -24.22 -1.13
N SER A 140 -5.36 -23.42 -0.53
CA SER A 140 -6.76 -23.29 -0.96
C SER A 140 -6.86 -22.40 -2.20
N LEU A 141 -8.00 -22.43 -2.91
CA LEU A 141 -8.26 -21.46 -3.97
C LEU A 141 -8.43 -20.04 -3.41
N ARG A 142 -8.94 -19.91 -2.18
CA ARG A 142 -8.98 -18.63 -1.45
C ARG A 142 -7.58 -18.04 -1.32
N ASP A 143 -6.58 -18.82 -0.91
CA ASP A 143 -5.20 -18.33 -0.79
C ASP A 143 -4.65 -17.78 -2.12
N LEU A 144 -4.98 -18.42 -3.24
CA LEU A 144 -4.55 -18.00 -4.56
C LEU A 144 -5.27 -16.72 -5.00
N PHE A 145 -6.59 -16.65 -4.78
CA PHE A 145 -7.42 -15.51 -5.10
C PHE A 145 -7.03 -14.27 -4.29
N ASP A 146 -6.83 -14.43 -2.98
CA ASP A 146 -6.43 -13.34 -2.09
C ASP A 146 -5.07 -12.77 -2.52
N LEU A 147 -4.12 -13.63 -2.91
CA LEU A 147 -2.84 -13.16 -3.43
C LEU A 147 -2.98 -12.46 -4.79
N GLY A 148 -3.78 -13.01 -5.70
CA GLY A 148 -4.08 -12.34 -6.98
C GLY A 148 -4.69 -10.96 -6.76
N SER A 149 -5.58 -10.84 -5.77
CA SER A 149 -6.20 -9.59 -5.35
C SER A 149 -5.19 -8.63 -4.71
N GLU A 150 -4.28 -9.11 -3.86
CA GLU A 150 -3.15 -8.31 -3.32
C GLU A 150 -2.31 -7.70 -4.45
N VAL A 151 -2.00 -8.49 -5.48
CA VAL A 151 -1.23 -8.03 -6.65
C VAL A 151 -2.03 -7.03 -7.48
N LEU A 152 -3.30 -7.32 -7.76
CA LEU A 152 -4.20 -6.43 -8.50
C LEU A 152 -4.28 -5.05 -7.84
N MET A 153 -4.54 -5.01 -6.54
CA MET A 153 -4.66 -3.75 -5.80
C MET A 153 -3.37 -2.93 -5.82
N LEU A 154 -2.19 -3.57 -5.78
CA LEU A 154 -0.93 -2.85 -5.96
C LEU A 154 -0.80 -2.23 -7.35
N LEU A 155 -1.15 -3.00 -8.38
CA LEU A 155 -1.06 -2.55 -9.76
C LEU A 155 -2.03 -1.40 -10.04
N GLU A 156 -3.26 -1.47 -9.52
CA GLU A 156 -4.24 -0.39 -9.62
C GLU A 156 -3.83 0.85 -8.81
N ALA A 157 -3.32 0.65 -7.59
CA ALA A 157 -2.82 1.74 -6.74
C ALA A 157 -1.59 2.45 -7.33
N ALA A 158 -0.89 1.80 -8.25
CA ALA A 158 0.27 2.34 -8.93
C ALA A 158 0.07 2.35 -10.45
N SER A 159 -1.16 2.62 -10.92
CA SER A 159 -1.51 2.60 -12.34
C SER A 159 -0.66 3.55 -13.21
N ALA A 160 -0.13 4.61 -12.60
CA ALA A 160 0.81 5.57 -13.21
C ALA A 160 2.31 5.19 -13.04
N GLY A 161 2.62 4.00 -12.52
CA GLY A 161 3.98 3.47 -12.35
C GLY A 161 4.59 3.60 -10.97
N SER A 162 3.91 4.21 -10.00
CA SER A 162 4.41 4.30 -8.63
C SER A 162 3.27 4.42 -7.63
N LEU A 163 3.51 3.91 -6.42
CA LEU A 163 2.63 4.17 -5.29
C LEU A 163 2.77 5.65 -4.89
N THR A 164 1.65 6.26 -4.53
CA THR A 164 1.58 7.62 -4.02
C THR A 164 1.04 7.62 -2.59
N ARG A 165 1.14 8.78 -1.95
CA ARG A 165 0.54 9.04 -0.64
C ARG A 165 -0.96 8.69 -0.62
N GLU A 166 -1.68 9.14 -1.64
CA GLU A 166 -3.12 8.95 -1.78
C GLU A 166 -3.47 7.49 -2.03
N SER A 167 -2.71 6.79 -2.89
CA SER A 167 -2.99 5.39 -3.19
C SER A 167 -2.69 4.47 -2.02
N VAL A 168 -1.62 4.73 -1.25
CA VAL A 168 -1.37 4.03 0.03
C VAL A 168 -2.45 4.33 1.07
N ALA A 169 -2.86 5.58 1.23
CA ALA A 169 -3.95 5.91 2.14
C ALA A 169 -5.26 5.19 1.74
N GLY A 170 -5.56 5.10 0.44
CA GLY A 170 -6.68 4.33 -0.10
C GLY A 170 -6.60 2.84 0.24
N LEU A 171 -5.44 2.20 0.01
CA LEU A 171 -5.20 0.80 0.38
C LEU A 171 -5.38 0.57 1.88
N VAL A 172 -4.87 1.47 2.72
CA VAL A 172 -5.00 1.36 4.18
C VAL A 172 -6.46 1.49 4.59
N ARG A 173 -7.20 2.50 4.11
CA ARG A 173 -8.63 2.68 4.41
C ARG A 173 -9.49 1.49 3.98
N GLY A 174 -9.13 0.86 2.85
CA GLY A 174 -9.78 -0.36 2.36
C GLY A 174 -9.43 -1.63 3.14
N GLY A 175 -8.56 -1.56 4.15
CA GLY A 175 -8.08 -2.73 4.90
C GLY A 175 -7.03 -3.57 4.16
N GLN A 176 -6.52 -3.07 3.03
CA GLN A 176 -5.71 -3.82 2.08
C GLN A 176 -4.20 -3.73 2.37
N LEU A 177 -3.84 -3.75 3.66
CA LEU A 177 -2.46 -3.53 4.12
C LEU A 177 -1.48 -4.62 3.68
N ARG A 178 -1.98 -5.82 3.36
CA ARG A 178 -1.13 -6.93 2.90
C ARG A 178 -0.49 -6.66 1.54
N ALA A 179 -1.15 -5.87 0.69
CA ALA A 179 -0.57 -5.37 -0.56
C ALA A 179 0.75 -4.62 -0.30
N LEU A 180 0.81 -3.81 0.77
CA LEU A 180 1.99 -3.02 1.11
C LEU A 180 3.16 -3.85 1.70
N VAL A 181 2.95 -5.11 2.06
CA VAL A 181 4.04 -5.97 2.53
C VAL A 181 5.04 -6.18 1.39
N GLY A 182 6.34 -6.13 1.71
CA GLY A 182 7.42 -6.21 0.73
C GLY A 182 7.76 -4.88 0.07
N GLN A 183 6.91 -3.87 0.18
CA GLN A 183 7.21 -2.54 -0.35
C GLN A 183 8.25 -1.82 0.52
N PRO A 184 9.14 -1.03 -0.08
CA PRO A 184 10.10 -0.23 0.67
C PRO A 184 9.38 0.91 1.40
N GLU A 185 9.87 1.24 2.59
CA GLU A 185 9.65 2.57 3.13
C GLU A 185 10.41 3.60 2.30
N GLY A 186 9.94 4.84 2.35
CA GLY A 186 10.46 5.88 1.47
C GLY A 186 10.45 7.25 2.10
N HIS A 187 10.71 8.25 1.27
CA HIS A 187 10.74 9.65 1.70
C HIS A 187 9.37 10.19 2.12
N TRP A 188 8.27 9.58 1.64
CA TRP A 188 6.88 9.94 1.94
C TRP A 188 6.08 8.87 2.69
N LEU A 189 6.60 7.65 2.87
CA LEU A 189 5.95 6.56 3.62
C LEU A 189 6.81 6.14 4.80
N ASP A 190 6.21 6.08 5.99
CA ASP A 190 6.83 5.58 7.22
C ASP A 190 5.85 4.64 7.94
N VAL A 191 6.32 3.51 8.44
CA VAL A 191 5.49 2.61 9.24
C VAL A 191 6.01 2.44 10.66
N LYS A 192 5.09 2.14 11.57
CA LYS A 192 5.40 1.93 12.99
C LYS A 192 4.69 0.67 13.47
N SER A 193 5.39 -0.16 14.24
CA SER A 193 4.84 -1.44 14.66
C SER A 193 3.82 -1.33 15.79
N GLN A 194 3.86 -0.26 16.57
CA GLN A 194 3.07 -0.06 17.78
C GLN A 194 2.62 1.40 17.91
N HIS A 195 1.60 1.65 18.71
CA HIS A 195 1.19 3.00 19.08
C HIS A 195 2.36 3.81 19.65
N TYR A 196 2.33 5.12 19.41
CA TYR A 196 3.18 6.04 20.16
C TYR A 196 2.71 6.05 21.62
N ASP A 197 3.64 6.02 22.56
CA ASP A 197 3.31 6.21 23.97
C ASP A 197 2.92 7.68 24.22
N LEU A 198 1.62 7.95 24.19
CA LEU A 198 1.09 9.29 24.41
C LEU A 198 1.01 9.68 25.89
N THR A 199 1.29 8.75 26.81
CA THR A 199 1.34 9.04 28.26
C THR A 199 2.65 9.73 28.63
N GLY A 200 3.73 9.34 27.97
CA GLY A 200 5.05 9.93 28.12
C GLY A 200 5.30 11.12 27.19
N THR A 201 6.08 12.11 27.66
CA THR A 201 6.51 13.24 26.83
C THR A 201 7.29 12.78 25.59
N ALA A 202 8.12 11.74 25.71
CA ALA A 202 8.95 11.24 24.62
C ALA A 202 8.11 10.71 23.45
N GLY A 203 7.10 9.87 23.69
CA GLY A 203 6.26 9.34 22.61
C GLY A 203 5.39 10.42 21.96
N ARG A 204 4.93 11.41 22.73
CA ARG A 204 4.27 12.60 22.20
C ARG A 204 5.17 13.42 21.27
N ILE A 205 6.43 13.63 21.64
CA ILE A 205 7.41 14.30 20.79
C ILE A 205 7.70 13.46 19.54
N ALA A 206 7.86 12.14 19.68
CA ALA A 206 8.12 11.26 18.54
C ALA A 206 6.99 11.28 17.50
N LEU A 207 5.72 11.27 17.93
CA LEU A 207 4.57 11.46 17.03
C LEU A 207 4.65 12.80 16.29
N ALA A 208 4.85 13.88 17.05
CA ALA A 208 4.93 15.23 16.48
C ALA A 208 6.10 15.38 15.49
N GLN A 209 7.26 14.76 15.78
CA GLN A 209 8.40 14.73 14.88
C GLN A 209 8.11 13.95 13.60
N SER A 210 7.44 12.79 13.69
CA SER A 210 7.04 12.02 12.51
C SER A 210 6.13 12.82 11.58
N VAL A 211 5.15 13.54 12.13
CA VAL A 211 4.21 14.38 11.37
C VAL A 211 4.89 15.62 10.81
N ALA A 212 5.62 16.38 11.64
CA ALA A 212 6.30 17.60 11.21
C ALA A 212 7.36 17.35 10.12
N ARG A 213 8.01 16.17 10.16
CA ARG A 213 8.95 15.75 9.11
C ARG A 213 8.28 15.71 7.74
N PHE A 214 7.05 15.18 7.65
CA PHE A 214 6.30 15.14 6.39
C PHE A 214 5.68 16.49 6.05
N ALA A 215 5.21 17.27 7.04
CA ALA A 215 4.74 18.63 6.81
C ALA A 215 5.84 19.55 6.23
N ASN A 216 7.10 19.26 6.56
CA ASN A 216 8.28 19.94 5.99
C ASN A 216 8.77 19.37 4.66
N ALA A 217 8.24 18.24 4.19
CA ALA A 217 8.58 17.66 2.91
C ALA A 217 7.82 18.38 1.77
N GLU A 218 8.27 18.19 0.53
CA GLU A 218 7.62 18.75 -0.66
C GLU A 218 6.24 18.10 -0.86
N ASP A 219 6.19 16.77 -0.89
CA ASP A 219 4.98 16.00 -1.21
C ASP A 219 4.16 15.56 0.01
N GLY A 220 4.51 16.01 1.21
CA GLY A 220 3.89 15.50 2.44
C GLY A 220 4.30 14.05 2.73
N GLY A 221 3.36 13.25 3.24
CA GLY A 221 3.57 11.83 3.46
C GLY A 221 2.47 11.13 4.25
N VAL A 222 2.65 9.84 4.49
CA VAL A 222 1.77 8.96 5.26
C VAL A 222 2.58 8.21 6.31
N VAL A 223 2.04 8.16 7.53
CA VAL A 223 2.46 7.21 8.56
C VAL A 223 1.40 6.14 8.73
N VAL A 224 1.81 4.86 8.70
CA VAL A 224 0.93 3.74 9.05
C VAL A 224 1.41 3.09 10.35
N VAL A 225 0.59 3.16 11.40
CA VAL A 225 0.85 2.47 12.66
C VAL A 225 0.11 1.14 12.68
N GLY A 226 0.83 0.07 12.98
CA GLY A 226 0.36 -1.31 12.90
C GLY A 226 1.06 -2.12 11.80
N MET A 227 2.27 -1.72 11.39
CA MET A 227 3.09 -2.49 10.46
C MET A 227 4.56 -2.48 10.91
N THR A 228 5.28 -3.56 10.66
CA THR A 228 6.69 -3.69 11.08
C THR A 228 7.58 -3.76 9.87
N THR A 229 8.75 -3.13 9.96
CA THR A 229 9.79 -3.19 8.93
C THR A 229 10.88 -4.21 9.24
N LYS A 230 11.75 -4.42 8.25
CA LYS A 230 13.05 -5.06 8.39
C LYS A 230 14.08 -4.20 7.67
N ALA A 231 15.18 -3.90 8.34
CA ALA A 231 16.32 -3.25 7.71
C ALA A 231 16.94 -4.13 6.62
N VAL A 232 17.25 -3.52 5.48
CA VAL A 232 17.91 -4.14 4.33
C VAL A 232 18.99 -3.17 3.80
N PRO A 233 19.96 -3.64 2.99
CA PRO A 233 20.85 -2.72 2.29
C PRO A 233 20.03 -1.71 1.46
N GLY A 234 20.19 -0.42 1.76
CA GLY A 234 19.49 0.67 1.04
C GLY A 234 18.16 1.13 1.64
N GLY A 235 17.75 0.63 2.82
CA GLY A 235 16.64 1.20 3.57
C GLY A 235 15.88 0.19 4.43
N GLU A 236 14.58 0.41 4.59
CA GLU A 236 13.68 -0.47 5.32
C GLU A 236 12.58 -1.01 4.39
N ILE A 237 12.22 -2.29 4.56
CA ILE A 237 11.12 -2.93 3.82
C ILE A 237 10.03 -3.32 4.81
N ILE A 238 8.77 -3.07 4.43
CA ILE A 238 7.60 -3.49 5.20
C ILE A 238 7.56 -5.02 5.25
N ARG A 239 7.65 -5.58 6.45
CA ARG A 239 7.75 -7.03 6.69
C ARG A 239 6.40 -7.70 6.91
N LYS A 240 5.54 -7.08 7.71
CA LYS A 240 4.23 -7.64 8.08
C LYS A 240 3.28 -6.61 8.67
N VAL A 241 1.99 -6.88 8.55
CA VAL A 241 0.93 -6.23 9.32
C VAL A 241 0.99 -6.73 10.76
N THR A 242 0.91 -5.82 11.71
CA THR A 242 0.85 -6.09 13.16
C THR A 242 -0.22 -5.20 13.74
N ALA A 243 -1.48 -5.67 13.75
CA ALA A 243 -2.59 -4.92 14.29
C ALA A 243 -2.27 -4.39 15.70
N VAL A 244 -2.62 -3.14 15.95
CA VAL A 244 -2.55 -2.55 17.29
C VAL A 244 -3.89 -2.71 18.01
N PRO A 245 -3.90 -2.77 19.36
CA PRO A 245 -5.15 -2.93 20.11
C PRO A 245 -6.14 -1.81 19.81
N LEU A 246 -7.43 -2.16 19.71
CA LEU A 246 -8.49 -1.18 19.53
C LEU A 246 -8.54 -0.22 20.72
N GLN A 247 -8.35 1.07 20.48
CA GLN A 247 -8.41 2.10 21.53
C GLN A 247 -9.31 3.27 21.11
N ALA A 248 -10.50 3.33 21.71
CA ALA A 248 -11.45 4.39 21.42
C ALA A 248 -10.84 5.79 21.60
N GLY A 249 -11.06 6.66 20.60
CA GLY A 249 -10.58 8.05 20.60
C GLY A 249 -9.06 8.21 20.48
N MET A 250 -8.32 7.20 20.03
CA MET A 250 -6.87 7.31 19.83
C MET A 250 -6.51 8.29 18.71
N ASP A 251 -7.29 8.31 17.63
CA ASP A 251 -7.26 9.32 16.57
C ASP A 251 -7.29 10.76 17.12
N ARG A 252 -8.25 11.06 18.00
CA ARG A 252 -8.38 12.38 18.63
C ARG A 252 -7.19 12.71 19.51
N ARG A 253 -6.65 11.72 20.23
CA ARG A 253 -5.46 11.90 21.06
C ARG A 253 -4.21 12.19 20.22
N TYR A 254 -4.04 11.50 19.10
CA TYR A 254 -2.97 11.75 18.14
C TYR A 254 -3.07 13.18 17.58
N GLN A 255 -4.28 13.58 17.14
CA GLN A 255 -4.55 14.91 16.63
C GLN A 255 -4.20 15.98 17.68
N GLN A 256 -4.71 15.83 18.91
CA GLN A 256 -4.44 16.75 20.01
C GLN A 256 -2.94 16.90 20.30
N VAL A 257 -2.18 15.80 20.27
CA VAL A 257 -0.73 15.86 20.47
C VAL A 257 -0.04 16.65 19.35
N CYS A 258 -0.49 16.48 18.10
CA CYS A 258 0.04 17.24 16.97
C CYS A 258 -0.29 18.74 17.11
N ASP A 259 -1.53 19.08 17.43
CA ASP A 259 -1.97 20.48 17.60
C ASP A 259 -1.23 21.19 18.75
N GLU A 260 -0.93 20.48 19.84
CA GLU A 260 -0.22 21.04 21.00
C GLU A 260 1.30 21.19 20.76
N ARG A 261 1.89 20.37 19.89
CA ARG A 261 3.35 20.28 19.73
C ARG A 261 3.88 20.81 18.41
N ILE A 262 3.07 20.90 17.36
CA ILE A 262 3.51 21.32 16.04
C ILE A 262 3.09 22.77 15.79
N PHE A 263 4.03 23.61 15.40
CA PHE A 263 3.76 25.00 15.04
C PHE A 263 4.41 25.39 13.70
N PRO A 264 3.67 26.01 12.76
CA PRO A 264 2.22 26.24 12.81
C PRO A 264 1.42 24.91 12.78
N PRO A 265 0.11 24.92 13.10
CA PRO A 265 -0.74 23.74 12.93
C PRO A 265 -0.69 23.21 11.49
N VAL A 266 -0.64 21.88 11.34
CA VAL A 266 -0.56 21.23 10.01
C VAL A 266 -1.93 21.29 9.34
N PHE A 267 -2.00 21.96 8.19
CA PHE A 267 -3.24 22.10 7.44
C PHE A 267 -3.63 20.76 6.79
N GLY A 268 -4.88 20.33 6.97
CA GLY A 268 -5.39 19.09 6.37
C GLY A 268 -4.80 17.80 6.94
N LEU A 269 -4.17 17.84 8.12
CA LEU A 269 -3.75 16.63 8.83
C LEU A 269 -4.97 15.72 9.09
N ALA A 270 -4.92 14.49 8.59
CA ALA A 270 -5.93 13.48 8.85
C ALA A 270 -5.34 12.35 9.70
N VAL A 271 -6.07 11.98 10.75
CA VAL A 271 -5.72 10.83 11.60
C VAL A 271 -6.94 9.93 11.70
N GLU A 272 -6.79 8.69 11.27
CA GLU A 272 -7.88 7.73 11.17
C GLU A 272 -7.52 6.41 11.87
N GLN A 273 -8.53 5.80 12.51
CA GLN A 273 -8.46 4.41 12.97
C GLN A 273 -9.11 3.54 11.91
N VAL A 274 -8.36 2.58 11.36
CA VAL A 274 -8.91 1.62 10.41
C VAL A 274 -9.00 0.24 11.08
N PRO A 275 -10.21 -0.29 11.31
CA PRO A 275 -10.39 -1.63 11.84
C PRO A 275 -9.85 -2.69 10.88
N ILE A 276 -9.14 -3.67 11.41
CA ILE A 276 -8.67 -4.85 10.66
C ILE A 276 -8.85 -6.10 11.50
N GLU A 277 -8.64 -7.27 10.89
CA GLU A 277 -8.62 -8.52 11.64
C GLU A 277 -7.60 -8.45 12.79
N GLY A 278 -8.05 -8.78 14.00
CA GLY A 278 -7.20 -8.79 15.20
C GLY A 278 -6.96 -7.42 15.86
N GLY A 279 -7.54 -6.33 15.34
CA GLY A 279 -7.44 -5.01 15.99
C GLY A 279 -7.70 -3.84 15.03
N MET A 280 -6.74 -2.93 14.95
CA MET A 280 -6.80 -1.76 14.08
C MET A 280 -5.40 -1.36 13.60
N VAL A 281 -5.36 -0.43 12.66
CA VAL A 281 -4.17 0.34 12.30
C VAL A 281 -4.49 1.84 12.41
N MET A 282 -3.48 2.67 12.66
CA MET A 282 -3.64 4.12 12.51
C MET A 282 -3.12 4.54 11.14
N LEU A 283 -3.93 5.31 10.42
CA LEU A 283 -3.47 6.06 9.26
C LEU A 283 -3.28 7.52 9.66
N ILE A 284 -2.09 8.07 9.45
CA ILE A 284 -1.81 9.50 9.60
C ILE A 284 -1.41 10.02 8.24
N GLU A 285 -2.26 10.83 7.64
CA GLU A 285 -2.04 11.41 6.32
C GLU A 285 -1.68 12.89 6.48
N VAL A 286 -0.50 13.25 6.01
CA VAL A 286 0.05 14.61 6.05
C VAL A 286 0.11 15.13 4.61
N PRO A 287 -0.78 16.04 4.20
CA PRO A 287 -0.74 16.57 2.83
C PRO A 287 0.45 17.53 2.64
N PRO A 288 0.86 17.79 1.38
CA PRO A 288 1.79 18.87 1.04
C PRO A 288 1.37 20.18 1.70
N GLN A 289 2.33 20.86 2.35
CA GLN A 289 2.06 22.14 3.01
C GLN A 289 2.58 23.31 2.16
N PRO A 290 1.90 24.48 2.19
CA PRO A 290 2.40 25.70 1.57
C PRO A 290 3.81 26.07 2.04
N GLU A 291 4.66 26.52 1.13
CA GLU A 291 6.06 26.88 1.44
C GLU A 291 6.14 28.03 2.45
N GLU A 292 5.16 28.93 2.48
CA GLU A 292 5.10 30.06 3.39
C GLU A 292 4.87 29.64 4.85
N LEU A 293 4.33 28.45 5.08
CA LEU A 293 4.13 27.89 6.42
C LEU A 293 5.35 27.10 6.90
N LYS A 294 6.27 26.75 6.00
CA LYS A 294 7.47 26.00 6.34
C LYS A 294 8.54 26.93 6.95
N PRO A 295 9.29 26.49 7.97
CA PRO A 295 9.26 25.14 8.53
C PRO A 295 8.25 24.94 9.67
N PHE A 296 7.67 23.75 9.73
CA PHE A 296 6.94 23.21 10.88
C PHE A 296 7.91 22.80 11.98
N LEU A 297 7.69 23.37 13.15
CA LEU A 297 8.48 23.23 14.36
C LEU A 297 7.81 22.26 15.32
N VAL A 298 8.61 21.49 16.06
CA VAL A 298 8.10 20.65 17.16
C VAL A 298 8.58 21.22 18.48
N HIS A 299 7.64 21.47 19.39
CA HIS A 299 7.91 21.79 20.79
C HIS A 299 8.39 20.55 21.53
N GLY A 300 9.60 20.64 22.06
CA GLY A 300 10.34 19.54 22.68
C GLY A 300 11.33 18.88 21.72
N ALA A 301 12.38 18.30 22.29
CA ALA A 301 13.34 17.46 21.58
C ALA A 301 13.59 16.16 22.35
N ILE A 302 14.03 15.12 21.66
CA ILE A 302 14.58 13.91 22.26
C ILE A 302 16.09 13.97 22.05
N VAL A 303 16.86 14.11 23.14
CA VAL A 303 18.33 14.18 23.14
C VAL A 303 18.84 13.06 24.03
N ASP A 304 19.71 12.20 23.49
CA ASP A 304 20.28 11.03 24.21
C ASP A 304 19.23 10.15 24.90
N GLY A 305 18.07 9.97 24.24
CA GLY A 305 16.95 9.16 24.77
C GLY A 305 16.13 9.84 25.88
N ARG A 306 16.42 11.10 26.21
CA ARG A 306 15.67 11.90 27.19
C ARG A 306 14.87 13.00 26.49
N ALA A 307 13.64 13.20 26.95
CA ALA A 307 12.79 14.28 26.47
C ALA A 307 13.16 15.61 27.15
N GLU A 308 13.47 16.63 26.37
CA GLU A 308 13.73 17.99 26.86
C GLU A 308 12.67 18.94 26.30
N GLY A 309 11.85 19.51 27.18
CA GLY A 309 10.69 20.32 26.81
C GLY A 309 11.00 21.75 26.36
N THR A 310 12.19 22.26 26.67
CA THR A 310 12.59 23.67 26.43
C THR A 310 13.17 23.89 25.03
N PHE A 311 13.35 22.84 24.24
CA PHE A 311 13.95 22.90 22.92
C PHE A 311 12.88 22.92 21.84
N ILE A 312 13.15 23.67 20.77
CA ILE A 312 12.36 23.62 19.54
C ILE A 312 13.17 22.82 18.52
N SER A 313 12.55 21.83 17.90
CA SER A 313 13.19 21.03 16.86
C SER A 313 12.55 21.30 15.50
N ILE A 314 13.40 21.46 14.47
CA ILE A 314 12.95 21.53 13.08
C ILE A 314 13.36 20.23 12.42
N VAL A 315 12.37 19.42 12.06
CA VAL A 315 12.61 18.09 11.50
C VAL A 315 12.55 18.20 9.99
N ARG A 316 13.71 18.05 9.33
CA ARG A 316 13.82 17.90 7.88
C ARG A 316 14.50 16.59 7.54
N ARG A 317 14.04 15.93 6.48
CA ARG A 317 14.72 14.78 5.89
C ARG A 317 15.80 15.26 4.92
N ARG A 318 17.04 14.80 5.10
CA ARG A 318 18.07 14.84 4.06
C ARG A 318 18.65 13.42 3.95
N GLY A 319 18.03 12.59 3.12
CA GLY A 319 18.26 11.13 3.14
C GLY A 319 17.55 10.46 4.33
N GLU A 320 18.23 9.54 5.02
CA GLU A 320 17.68 8.76 6.13
C GLU A 320 17.74 9.47 7.51
N ALA A 321 18.48 10.56 7.66
CA ALA A 321 18.68 11.24 8.94
C ALA A 321 17.88 12.55 9.06
N SER A 322 17.34 12.81 10.27
CA SER A 322 16.81 14.12 10.67
C SER A 322 17.95 15.04 11.07
N ILE A 323 18.14 16.16 10.37
CA ILE A 323 19.11 17.18 10.78
C ILE A 323 18.37 18.22 11.62
N PRO A 324 18.68 18.39 12.91
CA PRO A 324 18.14 19.51 13.67
C PRO A 324 18.66 20.81 13.06
N ILE A 325 17.77 21.74 12.70
CA ILE A 325 18.21 23.10 12.36
C ILE A 325 18.88 23.71 13.60
N THR A 326 20.11 24.20 13.42
CA THR A 326 20.91 24.75 14.51
C THR A 326 20.42 26.14 14.90
N ALA A 327 20.65 26.56 16.15
CA ALA A 327 20.29 27.90 16.61
C ALA A 327 20.80 29.05 15.70
N PRO A 328 22.02 28.99 15.11
CA PRO A 328 22.47 29.99 14.14
C PRO A 328 21.59 30.11 12.88
N MET A 329 21.06 29.00 12.37
CA MET A 329 20.19 28.99 11.20
C MET A 329 18.83 29.63 11.50
N ILE A 330 18.25 29.32 12.67
CA ILE A 330 17.01 29.95 13.15
C ILE A 330 17.24 31.46 13.32
N HIS A 331 18.34 31.85 13.95
CA HIS A 331 18.70 33.26 14.12
C HIS A 331 18.86 33.98 12.77
N ALA A 332 19.50 33.35 11.78
CA ALA A 332 19.67 33.93 10.45
C ALA A 332 18.34 34.18 9.74
N GLN A 333 17.40 33.23 9.81
CA GLN A 333 16.05 33.38 9.24
C GLN A 333 15.28 34.51 9.94
N LEU A 334 15.30 34.56 11.27
CA LEU A 334 14.66 35.62 12.04
C LEU A 334 15.28 37.00 11.75
N ALA A 335 16.60 37.08 11.63
CA ALA A 335 17.30 38.32 11.32
C ALA A 335 16.94 38.82 9.91
N ALA A 336 16.91 37.94 8.92
CA ALA A 336 16.51 38.26 7.54
C ALA A 336 15.06 38.76 7.48
N GLY A 337 14.12 38.07 8.14
CA GLY A 337 12.73 38.51 8.23
C GLY A 337 12.58 39.88 8.88
N ARG A 338 13.30 40.13 10.00
CA ARG A 338 13.30 41.45 10.65
C ARG A 338 13.93 42.56 9.82
N ALA A 339 14.90 42.26 8.95
CA ALA A 339 15.48 43.24 8.04
C ALA A 339 14.49 43.59 6.92
N LEU A 340 13.86 42.58 6.34
CA LEU A 340 12.86 42.73 5.27
C LEU A 340 11.62 43.52 5.75
N LEU A 341 11.12 43.24 6.95
CA LEU A 341 10.03 43.99 7.59
C LEU A 341 10.39 45.45 7.91
N ARG A 342 11.68 45.77 8.05
CA ARG A 342 12.19 47.14 8.25
C ARG A 342 12.47 47.87 6.93
N GLY A 343 12.33 47.21 5.78
CA GLY A 343 12.71 47.76 4.48
C GLY A 343 14.23 47.82 4.26
N GLU A 344 15.01 47.12 5.08
CA GLU A 344 16.46 47.05 4.97
C GLU A 344 16.85 45.80 4.16
N SER A 345 17.52 45.99 3.02
CA SER A 345 18.11 44.87 2.27
C SER A 345 19.10 44.10 3.16
N PRO A 346 19.17 42.76 3.07
CA PRO A 346 20.08 41.98 3.89
C PRO A 346 21.54 42.43 3.66
N PRO A 347 22.36 42.48 4.72
CA PRO A 347 23.74 42.91 4.58
C PRO A 347 24.48 41.95 3.64
N SER A 348 25.05 42.49 2.56
CA SER A 348 25.95 41.76 1.67
C SER A 348 27.12 41.23 2.49
N ARG A 349 27.34 39.91 2.45
CA ARG A 349 28.54 39.29 3.06
C ARG A 349 29.81 39.89 2.42
N PRO A 350 30.86 40.18 3.22
CA PRO A 350 32.17 40.53 2.69
C PRO A 350 32.85 39.35 2.00
#